data_AF-A0A8J6N5N2-F1
#
_entry.id   AF-A0A8J6N5N2-F1
#
_cell.length_a   1.000
_cell.length_b   1.000
_cell.length_c   1.000
_cell.angle_alpha   90.00
_cell.angle_beta   90.00
_cell.angle_gamma   90.00
#
_symmetry.space_group_name_H-M   'P 1'
#
loop_
_entity.id
_entity.type
_entity.pdbx_description
1 polymer ?
#
loop_
_entity_poly.entity_id
_entity_poly.type
_entity_poly.pdbx_seq_one_letter_code
_entity_poly.pdbx_strand_id
1 'polypeptide(L)'
;MKQFLIDSIDHLDLVVWLLVISFFCTSAMFNNGNIQLAFIGAAGIIIEMMLISLSIEIIIESLKNKRGLGTLIGFITNGPEALCLLVGLWVGDILFAASTPLGSNIMNPIMLLTAAIICGRLGSTAKSRPVYTLITIVITAILAVSFFFIEPSRYLLWLGVAVLATGILFTLRPHEVVCETDRAEHVFSPGVWFPPALIILVSAGYFLDPVVSFAADQSNTPKGLIGFLVLATLTSWPEFKSCMSLLGRNRPVAAILNITVSNITNIWLAVCGIGFYLISL
;
A
#
# COMPACT_ATOMS: atom_id res chain seq x y z
N MET A 1 -3.82 13.74 -20.41
CA MET A 1 -4.51 12.47 -20.10
C MET A 1 -3.95 11.27 -20.87
N LYS A 2 -3.96 11.25 -22.21
CA LYS A 2 -3.40 10.11 -22.96
C LYS A 2 -1.94 9.79 -22.60
N GLN A 3 -1.09 10.82 -22.51
CA GLN A 3 0.30 10.64 -22.10
C GLN A 3 0.42 10.16 -20.65
N PHE A 4 -0.35 10.76 -19.72
CA PHE A 4 -0.42 10.32 -18.32
C PHE A 4 -0.81 8.83 -18.19
N LEU A 5 -1.83 8.36 -18.91
CA LEU A 5 -2.24 6.95 -18.90
C LEU A 5 -1.16 6.00 -19.44
N ILE A 6 -0.39 6.45 -20.43
CA ILE A 6 0.74 5.68 -20.98
C ILE A 6 1.89 5.65 -19.97
N ASP A 7 2.19 6.79 -19.34
CA ASP A 7 3.25 6.92 -18.34
C ASP A 7 2.90 6.21 -17.02
N SER A 8 1.62 5.93 -16.75
CA SER A 8 1.19 5.15 -15.57
C SER A 8 1.61 3.67 -15.63
N ILE A 9 1.87 3.11 -16.82
CA ILE A 9 2.29 1.72 -17.02
C ILE A 9 3.73 1.69 -17.55
N ASP A 10 4.64 1.24 -16.70
CA ASP A 10 6.08 1.10 -16.93
C ASP A 10 6.48 -0.38 -17.02
N HIS A 11 7.68 -0.66 -17.53
CA HIS A 11 8.25 -2.01 -17.59
C HIS A 11 8.32 -2.69 -16.23
N LEU A 12 8.44 -1.92 -15.15
CA LEU A 12 8.44 -2.45 -13.79
C LEU A 12 7.06 -2.97 -13.37
N ASP A 13 5.96 -2.43 -13.91
CA ASP A 13 4.60 -2.95 -13.64
C ASP A 13 4.47 -4.38 -14.17
N LEU A 14 5.05 -4.68 -15.33
CA LEU A 14 5.09 -6.04 -15.88
C LEU A 14 5.79 -7.03 -14.94
N VAL A 15 6.86 -6.59 -14.26
CA VAL A 15 7.57 -7.44 -13.29
C VAL A 15 6.65 -7.82 -12.14
N VAL A 16 5.91 -6.87 -11.58
CA VAL A 16 4.96 -7.15 -10.49
C VAL A 16 3.83 -8.04 -10.97
N TRP A 17 3.28 -7.79 -12.16
CA TRP A 17 2.22 -8.62 -12.71
C TRP A 17 2.68 -10.07 -12.88
N LEU A 18 3.91 -10.27 -13.37
CA LEU A 18 4.50 -11.61 -13.47
C LEU A 18 4.71 -12.24 -12.08
N LEU A 19 5.10 -11.47 -11.07
CA LEU A 19 5.23 -11.98 -9.69
C LEU A 19 3.87 -12.40 -9.11
N VAL A 20 2.82 -11.62 -9.32
CA VAL A 20 1.45 -11.93 -8.86
C VAL A 20 0.93 -13.19 -9.55
N ILE A 21 1.06 -13.28 -10.88
CA ILE A 21 0.69 -14.48 -11.63
C ILE A 21 1.48 -15.69 -11.14
N SER A 22 2.80 -15.53 -10.99
CA SER A 22 3.68 -16.61 -10.52
C SER A 22 3.28 -17.08 -9.13
N PHE A 23 2.94 -16.17 -8.21
CA PHE A 23 2.47 -16.51 -6.87
C PHE A 23 1.22 -17.40 -6.92
N PHE A 24 0.19 -16.98 -7.64
CA PHE A 24 -1.07 -17.73 -7.71
C PHE A 24 -0.95 -19.07 -8.45
N CYS A 25 -0.26 -19.09 -9.59
CA CYS A 25 -0.05 -20.34 -10.34
C CYS A 25 0.82 -21.33 -9.56
N THR A 26 1.85 -20.84 -8.87
CA THR A 26 2.72 -21.68 -8.03
C THR A 26 1.96 -22.21 -6.81
N SER A 27 1.16 -21.36 -6.16
CA SER A 27 0.31 -21.80 -5.04
C SER A 27 -0.70 -22.86 -5.50
N ALA A 28 -1.38 -22.64 -6.63
CA ALA A 28 -2.28 -23.63 -7.21
C ALA A 28 -1.56 -24.96 -7.51
N MET A 29 -0.35 -24.91 -8.05
CA MET A 29 0.45 -26.11 -8.33
C MET A 29 0.79 -26.90 -7.06
N PHE A 30 1.20 -26.22 -5.98
CA PHE A 30 1.61 -26.89 -4.74
C PHE A 30 0.44 -27.30 -3.84
N ASN A 31 -0.68 -26.58 -3.89
CA ASN A 31 -1.84 -26.78 -3.02
C ASN A 31 -3.00 -27.49 -3.71
N ASN A 32 -2.78 -28.16 -4.86
CA ASN A 32 -3.81 -28.84 -5.66
C ASN A 32 -4.97 -27.94 -6.10
N GLY A 33 -4.68 -26.67 -6.41
CA GLY A 33 -5.62 -25.73 -7.01
C GLY A 33 -5.72 -25.89 -8.53
N ASN A 34 -6.61 -25.10 -9.16
CA ASN A 34 -6.74 -25.05 -10.61
C ASN A 34 -5.85 -23.94 -11.19
N ILE A 35 -4.74 -24.31 -11.83
CA ILE A 35 -3.75 -23.36 -12.36
C ILE A 35 -4.35 -22.38 -13.38
N GLN A 36 -5.26 -22.84 -14.24
CA GLN A 36 -5.87 -21.99 -15.27
C GLN A 36 -6.80 -20.95 -14.65
N LEU A 37 -7.65 -21.38 -13.71
CA LEU A 37 -8.56 -20.47 -13.03
C LEU A 37 -7.81 -19.55 -12.04
N ALA A 38 -6.74 -20.03 -11.41
CA ALA A 38 -5.86 -19.21 -10.59
C ALA A 38 -5.15 -18.12 -11.41
N PHE A 39 -4.73 -18.43 -12.64
CA PHE A 39 -4.21 -17.43 -13.58
C PHE A 39 -5.25 -16.34 -13.89
N ILE A 40 -6.50 -16.73 -14.17
CA ILE A 40 -7.60 -15.79 -14.41
C ILE A 40 -7.86 -14.93 -13.17
N GLY A 41 -7.86 -15.52 -11.97
CA GLY A 41 -7.99 -14.79 -10.71
C GLY A 41 -6.86 -13.79 -10.49
N ALA A 42 -5.61 -14.19 -10.75
CA ALA A 42 -4.45 -13.30 -10.67
C ALA A 42 -4.55 -12.12 -11.65
N ALA A 43 -4.96 -12.38 -12.90
CA ALA A 43 -5.20 -11.33 -13.89
C ALA A 43 -6.31 -10.38 -13.45
N GLY A 44 -7.39 -10.91 -12.86
CA GLY A 44 -8.46 -10.12 -12.25
C GLY A 44 -7.92 -9.18 -11.17
N ILE A 45 -7.15 -9.70 -10.21
CA ILE A 45 -6.54 -8.88 -9.14
C ILE A 45 -5.66 -7.78 -9.72
N ILE A 46 -4.82 -8.10 -10.72
CA ILE A 46 -3.96 -7.11 -11.38
C ILE A 46 -4.79 -5.97 -11.99
N ILE A 47 -5.85 -6.32 -12.73
CA ILE A 47 -6.73 -5.34 -13.38
C ILE A 47 -7.42 -4.47 -12.33
N GLU A 48 -8.01 -5.07 -11.30
CA GLU A 48 -8.68 -4.34 -10.22
C GLU A 48 -7.73 -3.37 -9.52
N MET A 49 -6.54 -3.84 -9.14
CA MET A 49 -5.55 -3.01 -8.46
C MET A 49 -4.99 -1.90 -9.36
N MET A 50 -4.87 -2.15 -10.66
CA MET A 50 -4.49 -1.10 -11.63
C MET A 50 -5.58 -0.01 -11.72
N LEU A 51 -6.86 -0.39 -11.76
CA LEU A 51 -7.99 0.55 -11.78
C LEU A 51 -8.09 1.37 -10.50
N ILE A 52 -7.89 0.73 -9.33
CA ILE A 52 -7.85 1.37 -8.02
C ILE A 52 -6.70 2.38 -7.97
N SER A 53 -5.48 1.96 -8.33
CA SER A 53 -4.29 2.80 -8.28
C SER A 53 -4.42 4.02 -9.19
N LEU A 54 -4.87 3.81 -10.43
CA LEU A 54 -5.08 4.89 -11.40
C LEU A 54 -6.14 5.88 -10.91
N SER A 55 -7.26 5.38 -10.37
CA SER A 55 -8.33 6.23 -9.85
C SER A 55 -7.85 7.09 -8.68
N ILE A 56 -7.07 6.51 -7.77
CA ILE A 56 -6.49 7.22 -6.62
C ILE A 56 -5.49 8.28 -7.08
N GLU A 57 -4.64 7.97 -8.06
CA GLU A 57 -3.70 8.94 -8.61
C GLU A 57 -4.43 10.15 -9.24
N ILE A 58 -5.50 9.92 -10.00
CA ILE A 58 -6.34 10.98 -10.56
C ILE A 58 -7.01 11.80 -9.46
N ILE A 59 -7.50 11.14 -8.40
CA ILE A 59 -8.11 11.82 -7.24
C ILE A 59 -7.07 12.69 -6.52
N ILE A 60 -5.87 12.17 -6.26
CA ILE A 60 -4.77 12.93 -5.63
C ILE A 60 -4.43 14.15 -6.46
N GLU A 61 -4.18 13.97 -7.76
CA GLU A 61 -3.87 15.05 -8.68
C GLU A 61 -4.98 16.11 -8.69
N SER A 62 -6.23 15.66 -8.57
CA SER A 62 -7.38 16.56 -8.53
C SER A 62 -7.49 17.37 -7.22
N LEU A 63 -6.92 16.86 -6.12
CA LEU A 63 -6.97 17.46 -4.79
C LEU A 63 -5.76 18.34 -4.46
N LYS A 64 -4.64 18.23 -5.20
CA LYS A 64 -3.37 18.95 -4.94
C LYS A 64 -3.50 20.48 -4.79
N ASN A 65 -4.54 21.11 -5.34
CA ASN A 65 -4.71 22.57 -5.34
C ASN A 65 -5.59 23.16 -4.23
N LYS A 66 -6.18 22.35 -3.35
CA LYS A 66 -6.92 22.89 -2.20
C LYS A 66 -5.95 23.16 -1.05
N ARG A 67 -5.73 24.45 -0.71
CA ARG A 67 -4.82 24.90 0.36
C ARG A 67 -5.04 24.11 1.66
N GLY A 68 -3.95 23.64 2.27
CA GLY A 68 -3.97 22.95 3.57
C GLY A 68 -3.98 21.41 3.53
N LEU A 69 -3.97 20.79 2.34
CA LEU A 69 -4.03 19.33 2.19
C LEU A 69 -2.68 18.61 2.18
N GLY A 70 -1.54 19.28 2.37
CA GLY A 70 -0.21 18.63 2.27
C GLY A 70 -0.06 17.38 3.14
N THR A 71 -0.50 17.45 4.39
CA THR A 71 -0.54 16.28 5.31
C THR A 71 -1.59 15.25 4.89
N LEU A 72 -2.69 15.70 4.29
CA LEU A 72 -3.80 14.85 3.84
C LEU A 72 -3.44 14.07 2.56
N ILE A 73 -2.56 14.60 1.71
CA ILE A 73 -2.05 13.91 0.52
C ILE A 73 -1.29 12.64 0.93
N GLY A 74 -0.48 12.68 1.99
CA GLY A 74 0.20 11.49 2.52
C GLY A 74 -0.73 10.44 3.15
N PHE A 75 -1.96 10.82 3.52
CA PHE A 75 -3.01 9.86 3.86
C PHE A 75 -3.73 9.32 2.63
N ILE A 76 -3.90 10.14 1.59
CA ILE A 76 -4.54 9.72 0.33
C ILE A 76 -3.63 8.78 -0.46
N THR A 77 -2.29 8.88 -0.35
CA THR A 77 -1.36 7.93 -0.99
C THR A 77 -1.54 6.50 -0.50
N ASN A 78 -1.96 6.32 0.76
CA ASN A 78 -2.35 5.02 1.34
C ASN A 78 -3.83 4.68 1.06
N GLY A 79 -4.44 5.38 0.11
CA GLY A 79 -5.79 5.14 -0.35
C GLY A 79 -6.05 3.71 -0.83
N PRO A 80 -5.13 3.04 -1.56
CA PRO A 80 -5.35 1.66 -1.99
C PRO A 80 -5.47 0.70 -0.80
N GLU A 81 -4.61 0.84 0.21
CA GLU A 81 -4.65 0.08 1.46
C GLU A 81 -5.92 0.37 2.26
N ALA A 82 -6.31 1.64 2.36
CA ALA A 82 -7.54 2.05 3.03
C ALA A 82 -8.78 1.46 2.34
N LEU A 83 -8.80 1.39 1.01
CA LEU A 83 -9.88 0.73 0.27
C LEU A 83 -9.92 -0.77 0.58
N CYS A 84 -8.78 -1.46 0.56
CA CYS A 84 -8.72 -2.89 0.90
C CYS A 84 -9.22 -3.15 2.33
N LEU A 85 -8.84 -2.29 3.29
CA LEU A 85 -9.35 -2.33 4.66
C LEU A 85 -10.89 -2.20 4.68
N LEU A 86 -11.44 -1.19 4.01
CA LEU A 86 -12.90 -0.97 3.96
C LEU A 86 -13.64 -2.14 3.34
N VAL A 87 -13.12 -2.72 2.26
CA VAL A 87 -13.70 -3.89 1.60
C VAL A 87 -13.71 -5.10 2.55
N GLY A 88 -12.60 -5.37 3.24
CA GLY A 88 -12.56 -6.49 4.20
C GLY A 88 -13.51 -6.29 5.38
N LEU A 89 -13.62 -5.06 5.92
CA LEU A 89 -14.57 -4.74 6.98
C LEU A 89 -16.03 -4.91 6.51
N TRP A 90 -16.32 -4.51 5.27
CA TRP A 90 -17.66 -4.63 4.68
C TRP A 90 -18.13 -6.09 4.57
N VAL A 91 -17.20 -7.00 4.27
CA VAL A 91 -17.49 -8.45 4.17
C VAL A 91 -17.37 -9.16 5.53
N GLY A 92 -16.97 -8.44 6.58
CA GLY A 92 -16.82 -8.98 7.94
C GLY A 92 -15.57 -9.83 8.16
N ASP A 93 -14.59 -9.77 7.24
CA ASP A 93 -13.33 -10.49 7.35
C ASP A 93 -12.22 -9.55 7.86
N ILE A 94 -12.08 -9.48 9.19
CA ILE A 94 -11.09 -8.61 9.84
C ILE A 94 -9.65 -9.01 9.52
N LEU A 95 -9.39 -10.30 9.30
CA LEU A 95 -8.05 -10.77 8.95
C LEU A 95 -7.70 -10.30 7.54
N PHE A 96 -8.62 -10.41 6.58
CA PHE A 96 -8.44 -9.84 5.25
C PHE A 96 -8.31 -8.31 5.31
N ALA A 97 -9.20 -7.62 6.04
CA ALA A 97 -9.18 -6.17 6.17
C ALA A 97 -7.83 -5.65 6.66
N ALA A 98 -7.33 -6.21 7.78
CA ALA A 98 -6.06 -5.79 8.37
C ALA A 98 -4.84 -6.27 7.57
N SER A 99 -4.97 -7.35 6.80
CA SER A 99 -3.82 -7.96 6.13
C SER A 99 -3.11 -7.05 5.13
N THR A 100 -3.84 -6.25 4.37
CA THR A 100 -3.22 -5.39 3.35
C THR A 100 -2.39 -4.27 3.99
N PRO A 101 -2.94 -3.42 4.90
CA PRO A 101 -2.12 -2.42 5.58
C PRO A 101 -0.93 -3.04 6.33
N LEU A 102 -1.15 -4.14 7.07
CA LEU A 102 -0.07 -4.78 7.84
C LEU A 102 0.99 -5.42 6.93
N GLY A 103 0.59 -5.97 5.78
CA GLY A 103 1.51 -6.49 4.78
C GLY A 103 2.38 -5.39 4.16
N SER A 104 1.80 -4.22 3.90
CA SER A 104 2.53 -3.07 3.35
C SER A 104 3.65 -2.61 4.29
N ASN A 105 3.53 -2.80 5.61
CA ASN A 105 4.62 -2.54 6.56
C ASN A 105 5.87 -3.41 6.34
N ILE A 106 5.74 -4.56 5.68
CA ILE A 106 6.86 -5.43 5.25
C ILE A 106 7.29 -5.11 3.82
N MET A 107 6.34 -4.90 2.92
CA MET A 107 6.64 -4.65 1.50
C MET A 107 7.34 -3.31 1.27
N ASN A 108 6.92 -2.26 1.97
CA ASN A 108 7.50 -0.92 1.84
C ASN A 108 9.03 -0.91 2.09
N PRO A 109 9.58 -1.49 3.18
CA PRO A 109 11.02 -1.66 3.36
C PRO A 109 11.73 -2.42 2.23
N ILE A 110 11.13 -3.50 1.73
CA ILE A 110 11.69 -4.32 0.63
C ILE A 110 11.76 -3.47 -0.65
N MET A 111 10.71 -2.71 -0.92
CA MET A 111 10.63 -1.80 -2.05
C MET A 111 11.62 -0.64 -1.94
N LEU A 112 11.80 -0.05 -0.74
CA LEU A 112 12.83 0.97 -0.52
C LEU A 112 14.23 0.45 -0.84
N LEU A 113 14.55 -0.75 -0.37
CA LEU A 113 15.83 -1.40 -0.63
C LEU A 113 16.02 -1.64 -2.13
N THR A 114 14.98 -2.17 -2.79
CA THR A 114 14.98 -2.44 -4.23
C THR A 114 15.17 -1.14 -5.02
N ALA A 115 14.45 -0.07 -4.68
CA ALA A 115 14.59 1.24 -5.32
C ALA A 115 16.00 1.80 -5.12
N ALA A 116 16.57 1.68 -3.92
CA ALA A 116 17.92 2.13 -3.63
C ALA A 116 19.00 1.36 -4.41
N ILE A 117 18.79 0.07 -4.68
CA ILE A 117 19.66 -0.75 -5.53
C ILE A 117 19.53 -0.30 -6.99
N ILE A 118 18.31 -0.22 -7.52
CA ILE A 118 18.04 0.19 -8.92
C ILE A 118 18.63 1.57 -9.21
N CYS A 119 18.45 2.53 -8.30
CA CYS A 119 19.00 3.88 -8.48
C CYS A 119 20.51 4.00 -8.19
N GLY A 120 21.18 2.93 -7.74
CA GLY A 120 22.59 2.98 -7.35
C GLY A 120 22.86 3.87 -6.13
N ARG A 121 21.86 4.04 -5.25
CA ARG A 121 21.91 4.96 -4.09
C ARG A 121 21.92 4.25 -2.74
N LEU A 122 22.09 2.93 -2.69
CA LEU A 122 22.06 2.13 -1.46
C LEU A 122 22.89 2.73 -0.31
N GLY A 123 24.14 3.13 -0.58
CA GLY A 123 25.01 3.72 0.45
C GLY A 123 24.53 5.09 0.97
N SER A 124 23.90 5.89 0.11
CA SER A 124 23.32 7.19 0.49
C SER A 124 22.06 7.00 1.35
N THR A 125 21.19 6.08 0.93
CA THR A 125 19.99 5.70 1.69
C THR A 125 20.35 5.11 3.05
N ALA A 126 21.29 4.16 3.12
CA ALA A 126 21.70 3.52 4.37
C ALA A 126 22.33 4.49 5.38
N LYS A 127 23.06 5.52 4.91
CA LYS A 127 23.64 6.56 5.78
C LYS A 127 22.64 7.64 6.20
N SER A 128 21.47 7.69 5.55
CA SER A 128 20.45 8.70 5.84
C SER A 128 19.60 8.27 7.03
N ARG A 129 19.77 8.95 8.16
CA ARG A 129 18.98 8.73 9.40
C ARG A 129 18.84 7.24 9.81
N PRO A 130 19.95 6.46 9.85
CA PRO A 130 19.91 5.00 9.95
C PRO A 130 19.14 4.48 11.16
N VAL A 131 19.34 5.12 12.32
CA VAL A 131 18.71 4.72 13.59
C VAL A 131 17.19 4.88 13.52
N TYR A 132 16.70 6.03 13.05
CA TYR A 132 15.27 6.29 12.92
C TYR A 132 14.63 5.30 11.93
N THR A 133 15.24 5.12 10.76
CA THR A 133 14.75 4.24 9.70
C THR A 133 14.66 2.81 10.20
N LEU A 134 15.73 2.29 10.80
CA LEU A 134 15.78 0.92 11.29
C LEU A 134 14.75 0.69 12.41
N ILE A 135 14.69 1.56 13.41
CA ILE A 135 13.74 1.45 14.51
C ILE A 135 12.30 1.48 13.99
N THR A 136 11.98 2.40 13.07
CA THR A 136 10.63 2.52 12.52
C THR A 136 10.23 1.27 11.72
N ILE A 137 11.12 0.78 10.85
CA ILE A 137 10.87 -0.44 10.07
C ILE A 137 10.68 -1.64 11.00
N VAL A 138 11.57 -1.85 11.96
CA VAL A 138 11.53 -3.00 12.87
C VAL A 138 10.28 -2.97 13.73
N ILE A 139 9.97 -1.84 14.37
CA ILE A 139 8.79 -1.74 15.25
C ILE A 139 7.51 -1.94 14.44
N THR A 140 7.37 -1.29 13.28
CA THR A 140 6.16 -1.42 12.46
C THR A 140 6.00 -2.83 11.88
N ALA A 141 7.10 -3.49 11.50
CA ALA A 141 7.08 -4.89 11.09
C ALA A 141 6.68 -5.84 12.23
N ILE A 142 7.20 -5.63 13.45
CA ILE A 142 6.82 -6.42 14.63
C ILE A 142 5.32 -6.25 14.92
N LEU A 143 4.81 -5.01 14.88
CA LEU A 143 3.37 -4.75 15.09
C LEU A 143 2.53 -5.46 14.02
N ALA A 144 2.92 -5.36 12.76
CA ALA A 144 2.25 -6.01 11.64
C ALA A 144 2.19 -7.54 11.79
N VAL A 145 3.34 -8.17 12.06
CA VAL A 145 3.44 -9.63 12.19
C VAL A 145 2.75 -10.12 13.45
N SER A 146 2.95 -9.44 14.59
CA SER A 146 2.38 -9.87 15.88
C SER A 146 0.86 -9.91 15.87
N PHE A 147 0.19 -9.05 15.09
CA PHE A 147 -1.27 -9.07 14.96
C PHE A 147 -1.81 -10.46 14.59
N PHE A 148 -1.17 -11.17 13.67
CA PHE A 148 -1.60 -12.50 13.22
C PHE A 148 -1.42 -13.62 14.25
N PHE A 149 -0.68 -13.37 15.33
CA PHE A 149 -0.45 -14.32 16.41
C PHE A 149 -1.24 -13.98 17.68
N ILE A 150 -2.01 -12.89 17.66
CA ILE A 150 -2.75 -12.41 18.83
C ILE A 150 -4.19 -12.89 18.76
N GLU A 151 -4.68 -13.43 19.88
CA GLU A 151 -6.08 -13.80 20.03
C GLU A 151 -7.00 -12.57 20.03
N PRO A 152 -8.25 -12.68 19.55
CA PRO A 152 -9.21 -11.57 19.52
C PRO A 152 -9.42 -10.87 20.87
N SER A 153 -9.34 -11.61 21.99
CA SER A 153 -9.44 -11.10 23.36
C SER A 153 -8.38 -10.04 23.70
N ARG A 154 -7.27 -10.00 22.97
CA ARG A 154 -6.12 -9.12 23.19
C ARG A 154 -6.00 -8.03 22.13
N TYR A 155 -6.95 -7.89 21.21
CA TYR A 155 -6.94 -6.83 20.19
C TYR A 155 -6.88 -5.43 20.80
N LEU A 156 -7.57 -5.19 21.91
CA LEU A 156 -7.52 -3.90 22.62
C LEU A 156 -6.10 -3.55 23.10
N LEU A 157 -5.35 -4.56 23.57
CA LEU A 157 -3.96 -4.39 24.00
C LEU A 157 -3.05 -4.10 22.80
N TRP A 158 -3.21 -4.84 21.69
CA TRP A 158 -2.46 -4.57 20.47
C TRP A 158 -2.72 -3.16 19.96
N LEU A 159 -3.97 -2.71 19.98
CA LEU A 159 -4.40 -1.35 19.63
C LEU A 159 -3.66 -0.29 20.44
N GLY A 160 -3.64 -0.42 21.77
CA GLY A 160 -2.97 0.51 22.66
C GLY A 160 -1.46 0.58 22.41
N VAL A 161 -0.81 -0.58 22.23
CA VAL A 161 0.63 -0.65 21.92
C VAL A 161 0.92 -0.04 20.54
N ALA A 162 0.12 -0.36 19.53
CA ALA A 162 0.29 0.14 18.17
C ALA A 162 0.17 1.67 18.12
N VAL A 163 -0.87 2.25 18.73
CA VAL A 163 -1.07 3.72 18.79
C VAL A 163 0.07 4.39 19.54
N LEU A 164 0.47 3.87 20.70
CA LEU A 164 1.53 4.47 21.50
C LEU A 164 2.87 4.43 20.77
N ALA A 165 3.28 3.26 20.28
CA ALA A 165 4.56 3.06 19.61
C ALA A 165 4.65 3.91 18.34
N THR A 166 3.63 3.87 17.48
CA THR A 166 3.64 4.62 16.23
C THR A 166 3.44 6.13 16.42
N GLY A 167 2.71 6.56 17.45
CA GLY A 167 2.63 7.97 17.85
C GLY A 167 4.01 8.53 18.23
N ILE A 168 4.78 7.78 19.01
CA ILE A 168 6.17 8.16 19.35
C ILE A 168 7.03 8.21 18.07
N LEU A 169 6.98 7.20 17.21
CA LEU A 169 7.75 7.20 15.96
C LEU A 169 7.38 8.34 15.02
N PHE A 170 6.10 8.71 14.97
CA PHE A 170 5.63 9.82 14.15
C PHE A 170 6.16 11.16 14.65
N THR A 171 6.21 11.37 15.97
CA THR A 171 6.75 12.61 16.57
C THR A 171 8.27 12.72 16.43
N LEU A 172 8.99 11.59 16.45
CA LEU A 172 10.45 11.55 16.26
C LEU A 172 10.90 11.65 14.80
N ARG A 173 9.96 11.77 13.85
CA ARG A 173 10.29 11.80 12.42
C ARG A 173 11.21 12.98 12.08
N PRO A 174 12.23 12.75 11.23
CA PRO A 174 13.10 13.83 10.79
C PRO A 174 12.30 14.84 9.95
N HIS A 175 12.68 16.12 10.06
CA HIS A 175 12.08 17.16 9.23
C HIS A 175 12.66 17.10 7.82
N GLU A 176 11.80 17.20 6.82
CA GLU A 176 12.22 17.38 5.44
C GLU A 176 12.54 18.87 5.19
N VAL A 177 13.65 19.14 4.52
CA VAL A 177 13.91 20.48 3.97
C VAL A 177 13.08 20.58 2.70
N VAL A 178 11.93 21.22 2.79
CA VAL A 178 11.06 21.46 1.63
C VAL A 178 11.77 22.41 0.67
N CYS A 179 12.26 21.90 -0.46
CA CYS A 179 12.68 22.76 -1.55
C CYS A 179 11.44 23.33 -2.24
N GLU A 180 11.34 24.66 -2.36
CA GLU A 180 10.23 25.38 -2.99
C GLU A 180 9.97 25.02 -4.47
N THR A 181 10.81 24.17 -5.08
CA THR A 181 10.73 23.73 -6.47
C THR A 181 9.69 22.63 -6.74
N ASP A 182 9.03 22.07 -5.71
CA ASP A 182 8.03 21.00 -5.88
C ASP A 182 6.57 21.51 -6.02
N ARG A 183 6.36 22.72 -6.54
CA ARG A 183 5.05 23.10 -7.06
C ARG A 183 4.81 22.33 -8.37
N ALA A 184 4.21 21.16 -8.25
CA ALA A 184 3.78 20.37 -9.40
C ALA A 184 2.77 21.19 -10.21
N GLU A 185 3.16 21.59 -11.42
CA GLU A 185 2.20 22.06 -12.43
C GLU A 185 1.24 20.93 -12.78
N HIS A 186 -0.04 21.26 -12.97
CA HIS A 186 -1.04 20.27 -13.33
C HIS A 186 -0.75 19.67 -14.71
N VAL A 187 -0.73 18.34 -14.77
CA VAL A 187 -0.61 17.60 -16.05
C VAL A 187 -1.94 17.60 -16.82
N PHE A 188 -3.08 17.81 -16.14
CA PHE A 188 -4.42 17.88 -16.75
C PHE A 188 -5.45 18.59 -15.85
N SER A 189 -6.64 18.89 -16.40
CA SER A 189 -7.73 19.59 -15.70
C SER A 189 -8.40 18.73 -14.60
N PRO A 190 -8.21 19.05 -13.31
CA PRO A 190 -8.70 18.28 -12.16
C PRO A 190 -10.20 17.97 -12.14
N GLY A 191 -11.03 18.96 -12.46
CA GLY A 191 -12.46 18.91 -12.18
C GLY A 191 -13.25 17.88 -13.01
N VAL A 192 -12.78 17.56 -14.22
CA VAL A 192 -13.50 16.68 -15.15
C VAL A 192 -13.23 15.20 -14.89
N TRP A 193 -12.03 14.88 -14.38
CA TRP A 193 -11.59 13.50 -14.19
C TRP A 193 -11.86 12.94 -12.81
N PHE A 194 -12.18 13.80 -11.83
CA PHE A 194 -12.54 13.38 -10.49
C PHE A 194 -13.79 12.48 -10.44
N PRO A 195 -14.95 12.83 -11.06
CA PRO A 195 -16.13 11.97 -10.98
C PRO A 195 -15.94 10.59 -11.65
N PRO A 196 -15.35 10.47 -12.86
CA PRO A 196 -15.05 9.17 -13.46
C PRO A 196 -14.11 8.32 -12.60
N ALA A 197 -13.06 8.91 -12.03
CA ALA A 197 -12.13 8.20 -11.15
C ALA A 197 -12.84 7.69 -9.88
N LEU A 198 -13.73 8.49 -9.29
CA LEU A 198 -14.51 8.05 -8.14
C LEU A 198 -15.44 6.88 -8.48
N ILE A 199 -16.11 6.92 -9.63
CA ILE A 199 -16.98 5.82 -10.08
C ILE A 199 -16.16 4.54 -10.27
N ILE A 200 -15.01 4.63 -10.97
CA ILE A 200 -14.12 3.49 -11.19
C ILE A 200 -13.61 2.94 -9.86
N LEU A 201 -13.20 3.82 -8.92
CA LEU A 201 -12.73 3.41 -7.60
C LEU A 201 -13.80 2.63 -6.81
N VAL A 202 -15.03 3.13 -6.80
CA VAL A 202 -16.15 2.47 -6.11
C VAL A 202 -16.49 1.14 -6.78
N SER A 203 -16.55 1.09 -8.11
CA SER A 203 -16.81 -0.14 -8.85
C SER A 203 -15.71 -1.18 -8.62
N ALA A 204 -14.44 -0.78 -8.72
CA ALA A 204 -13.31 -1.68 -8.51
C ALA A 204 -13.25 -2.18 -7.06
N GLY A 205 -13.48 -1.30 -6.09
CA GLY A 205 -13.59 -1.67 -4.68
C GLY A 205 -14.73 -2.67 -4.42
N TYR A 206 -15.86 -2.54 -5.09
CA TYR A 206 -16.99 -3.49 -4.98
C TYR A 206 -16.63 -4.88 -5.51
N PHE A 207 -15.87 -4.98 -6.60
CA PHE A 207 -15.47 -6.26 -7.20
C PHE A 207 -14.21 -6.88 -6.60
N LEU A 208 -13.46 -6.12 -5.78
CA LEU A 208 -12.20 -6.58 -5.20
C LEU A 208 -12.36 -7.88 -4.38
N ASP A 209 -13.29 -7.95 -3.43
CA ASP A 209 -13.47 -9.16 -2.61
C ASP A 209 -13.92 -10.38 -3.45
N PRO A 210 -14.91 -10.31 -4.35
CA PRO A 210 -15.25 -11.42 -5.23
C PRO A 210 -14.06 -11.92 -6.06
N VAL A 211 -13.26 -11.00 -6.62
CA VAL A 211 -12.08 -11.34 -7.42
C VAL A 211 -11.00 -12.00 -6.56
N VAL A 212 -10.74 -11.46 -5.37
CA VAL A 212 -9.79 -12.04 -4.40
C VAL A 212 -10.26 -13.41 -3.90
N SER A 213 -11.56 -13.55 -3.62
CA SER A 213 -12.19 -14.82 -3.22
C SER A 213 -12.01 -15.88 -4.30
N PHE A 214 -12.31 -15.52 -5.55
CA PHE A 214 -12.12 -16.42 -6.67
C PHE A 214 -10.65 -16.83 -6.80
N ALA A 215 -9.71 -15.88 -6.74
CA ALA A 215 -8.29 -16.23 -6.78
C ALA A 215 -7.84 -17.11 -5.59
N ALA A 216 -8.37 -16.85 -4.38
CA ALA A 216 -8.12 -17.63 -3.19
C ALA A 216 -8.57 -19.09 -3.35
N ASP A 217 -9.81 -19.30 -3.78
CA ASP A 217 -10.42 -20.62 -3.95
C ASP A 217 -9.70 -21.41 -5.04
N GLN A 218 -9.36 -20.77 -6.17
CA GLN A 218 -8.74 -21.47 -7.30
C GLN A 218 -7.26 -21.78 -7.07
N SER A 219 -6.59 -21.03 -6.18
CA SER A 219 -5.19 -21.26 -5.81
C SER A 219 -5.02 -22.01 -4.48
N ASN A 220 -6.12 -22.30 -3.77
CA ASN A 220 -6.10 -22.79 -2.38
C ASN A 220 -5.21 -21.94 -1.46
N THR A 221 -5.25 -20.62 -1.64
CA THR A 221 -4.46 -19.67 -0.84
C THR A 221 -5.35 -18.93 0.14
N PRO A 222 -5.00 -18.83 1.44
CA PRO A 222 -5.76 -18.05 2.40
C PRO A 222 -5.87 -16.57 1.99
N LYS A 223 -7.08 -15.99 2.06
CA LYS A 223 -7.31 -14.57 1.75
C LYS A 223 -6.39 -13.61 2.51
N GLY A 224 -6.17 -13.87 3.80
CA GLY A 224 -5.24 -13.06 4.61
C GLY A 224 -3.81 -13.07 4.09
N LEU A 225 -3.33 -14.17 3.50
CA LEU A 225 -2.01 -14.23 2.88
C LEU A 225 -1.96 -13.45 1.55
N ILE A 226 -3.05 -13.52 0.77
CA ILE A 226 -3.20 -12.72 -0.45
C ILE A 226 -3.17 -11.23 -0.11
N GLY A 227 -3.93 -10.79 0.89
CA GLY A 227 -3.89 -9.40 1.33
C GLY A 227 -2.50 -8.99 1.84
N PHE A 228 -1.88 -9.83 2.68
CA PHE A 228 -0.58 -9.54 3.29
C PHE A 228 0.60 -9.51 2.31
N LEU A 229 0.60 -10.32 1.27
CA LEU A 229 1.69 -10.38 0.29
C LEU A 229 1.32 -9.70 -1.02
N VAL A 230 0.25 -10.14 -1.67
CA VAL A 230 -0.11 -9.73 -3.03
C VAL A 230 -0.68 -8.32 -3.03
N LEU A 231 -1.76 -8.09 -2.28
CA LEU A 231 -2.39 -6.77 -2.27
C LEU A 231 -1.47 -5.74 -1.62
N ALA A 232 -0.77 -6.07 -0.54
CA ALA A 232 0.27 -5.23 0.04
C ALA A 232 1.32 -4.81 -1.01
N THR A 233 1.83 -5.76 -1.82
CA THR A 233 2.78 -5.43 -2.89
C THR A 233 2.16 -4.47 -3.91
N LEU A 234 0.94 -4.74 -4.36
CA LEU A 234 0.27 -3.91 -5.38
C LEU A 234 -0.09 -2.51 -4.86
N THR A 235 -0.52 -2.41 -3.59
CA THR A 235 -0.89 -1.16 -2.93
C THR A 235 0.34 -0.29 -2.59
N SER A 236 1.46 -0.90 -2.19
CA SER A 236 2.75 -0.22 -1.97
C SER A 236 3.45 0.25 -3.25
N TRP A 237 2.97 -0.17 -4.42
CA TRP A 237 3.66 0.06 -5.70
C TRP A 237 3.80 1.54 -6.10
N PRO A 238 2.78 2.42 -5.92
CA PRO A 238 2.93 3.86 -6.15
C PRO A 238 4.01 4.49 -5.26
N GLU A 239 4.14 4.02 -4.02
CA GLU A 239 5.17 4.50 -3.10
C GLU A 239 6.57 4.09 -3.54
N PHE A 240 6.71 2.87 -4.08
CA PHE A 240 7.95 2.43 -4.71
C PHE A 240 8.37 3.35 -5.87
N LYS A 241 7.43 3.69 -6.78
CA LYS A 241 7.70 4.64 -7.88
C LYS A 241 8.11 6.02 -7.35
N SER A 242 7.41 6.53 -6.32
CA SER A 242 7.77 7.77 -5.63
C SER A 242 9.19 7.72 -5.04
N CYS A 243 9.55 6.63 -4.35
CA CYS A 243 10.89 6.41 -3.81
C CYS A 243 11.96 6.41 -4.89
N MET A 244 11.75 5.71 -6.02
CA MET A 244 12.70 5.73 -7.13
C MET A 244 12.92 7.14 -7.67
N SER A 245 11.85 7.93 -7.85
CA SER A 245 11.94 9.32 -8.31
C SER A 245 12.75 10.19 -7.32
N LEU A 246 12.47 10.08 -6.02
CA LEU A 246 13.18 10.82 -4.96
C LEU A 246 14.66 10.43 -4.88
N LEU A 247 14.97 9.13 -4.96
CA LEU A 247 16.34 8.62 -4.94
C LEU A 247 17.11 9.01 -6.21
N GLY A 248 16.46 8.98 -7.38
CA GLY A 248 17.02 9.48 -8.63
C GLY A 248 17.42 10.96 -8.54
N ARG A 249 16.66 11.77 -7.80
CA ARG A 249 16.95 13.18 -7.49
C ARG A 249 17.91 13.38 -6.32
N ASN A 250 18.53 12.31 -5.82
CA ASN A 250 19.45 12.33 -4.68
C ASN A 250 18.82 12.89 -3.38
N ARG A 251 17.55 12.57 -3.13
CA ARG A 251 16.80 12.93 -1.92
C ARG A 251 16.50 11.72 -1.03
N PRO A 252 17.53 11.09 -0.42
CA PRO A 252 17.37 9.86 0.35
C PRO A 252 16.52 10.03 1.61
N VAL A 253 16.55 11.21 2.25
CA VAL A 253 15.72 11.49 3.44
C VAL A 253 14.23 11.50 3.08
N ALA A 254 13.87 12.12 1.96
CA ALA A 254 12.50 12.14 1.47
C ALA A 254 12.01 10.73 1.12
N ALA A 255 12.84 9.93 0.44
CA ALA A 255 12.52 8.55 0.11
C ALA A 255 12.31 7.67 1.36
N ILE A 256 13.11 7.88 2.41
CA ILE A 256 12.93 7.22 3.71
C ILE A 256 11.64 7.67 4.39
N LEU A 257 11.35 8.98 4.36
CA LEU A 257 10.13 9.53 4.96
C LEU A 257 8.88 9.01 4.24
N ASN A 258 8.91 8.88 2.92
CA ASN A 258 7.83 8.27 2.13
C ASN A 258 7.43 6.89 2.69
N ILE A 259 8.43 6.06 3.01
CA ILE A 259 8.23 4.68 3.49
C ILE A 259 7.92 4.63 4.98
N THR A 260 8.66 5.36 5.80
CA THR A 260 8.50 5.33 7.26
C THR A 260 7.17 5.95 7.69
N VAL A 261 6.74 7.04 7.04
CA VAL A 261 5.44 7.65 7.29
C VAL A 261 4.32 6.76 6.76
N SER A 262 4.45 6.17 5.57
CA SER A 262 3.46 5.21 5.08
C SER A 262 3.29 4.01 6.00
N ASN A 263 4.39 3.43 6.49
CA ASN A 263 4.32 2.35 7.47
C ASN A 263 3.56 2.75 8.74
N ILE A 264 3.80 3.94 9.27
CA ILE A 264 3.05 4.45 10.43
C ILE A 264 1.56 4.59 10.09
N THR A 265 1.24 5.17 8.95
CA THR A 265 -0.14 5.35 8.47
C THR A 265 -0.84 4.01 8.25
N ASN A 266 -0.16 3.00 7.72
CA ASN A 266 -0.72 1.65 7.52
C ASN A 266 -1.04 0.95 8.85
N ILE A 267 -0.20 1.13 9.88
CA ILE A 267 -0.56 0.69 11.22
C ILE A 267 -1.77 1.46 11.75
N TRP A 268 -1.87 2.77 11.50
CA TRP A 268 -3.05 3.56 11.89
C TRP A 268 -4.32 3.11 11.16
N LEU A 269 -4.24 2.74 9.89
CA LEU A 269 -5.35 2.15 9.15
C LEU A 269 -5.80 0.84 9.78
N ALA A 270 -4.87 -0.07 10.10
CA ALA A 270 -5.18 -1.31 10.80
C ALA A 270 -5.78 -1.06 12.20
N VAL A 271 -5.23 -0.12 12.96
CA VAL A 271 -5.77 0.36 14.24
C VAL A 271 -7.22 0.83 14.09
N CYS A 272 -7.51 1.67 13.10
CA CYS A 272 -8.88 2.13 12.83
C CYS A 272 -9.81 0.98 12.46
N GLY A 273 -9.37 0.06 11.60
CA GLY A 273 -10.17 -1.08 11.19
C GLY A 273 -10.48 -2.05 12.34
N ILE A 274 -9.48 -2.38 13.15
CA ILE A 274 -9.66 -3.23 14.34
C ILE A 274 -10.51 -2.51 15.39
N GLY A 275 -10.32 -1.21 15.58
CA GLY A 275 -11.14 -0.41 16.49
C GLY A 275 -12.61 -0.40 16.07
N PHE A 276 -12.90 -0.23 14.77
CA PHE A 276 -14.25 -0.33 14.24
C PHE A 276 -14.84 -1.72 14.47
N TYR A 277 -14.08 -2.78 14.16
CA TYR A 277 -14.48 -4.17 14.39
C TYR A 277 -14.87 -4.42 15.86
N LEU A 278 -14.06 -3.96 16.82
CA LEU A 278 -14.34 -4.13 18.25
C LEU A 278 -15.58 -3.38 18.72
N ILE A 279 -15.93 -2.24 18.11
CA ILE A 279 -17.16 -1.49 18.44
C ILE A 279 -18.39 -2.15 17.82
N SER A 280 -18.22 -2.90 16.73
CA SER A 280 -19.30 -3.59 16.02
C SER A 280 -19.64 -4.99 16.54
N LEU A 281 -18.81 -5.54 17.45
CA LEU A 281 -19.07 -6.80 18.17
C LEU A 281 -20.12 -6.61 19.27
#